data_AF-A0A1J8QGW5-F1
#
_entry.id   AF-A0A1J8QGW5-F1
#
_cell.length_a   1.000
_cell.length_b   1.000
_cell.length_c   1.000
_cell.angle_alpha   90.00
_cell.angle_beta   90.00
_cell.angle_gamma   90.00
#
_symmetry.space_group_name_H-M   'P 1'
#
loop_
_entity.id
_entity.type
_entity.pdbx_description
1 polymer ?
#
loop_
_entity_poly.entity_id
_entity_poly.type
_entity_poly.pdbx_seq_one_letter_code
_entity_poly.pdbx_strand_id
1 'polypeptide(L)'
;MIGKLFLTLATLALLHAAYSTYEHLSLLKALGKPEGSLPLDIVYESVLALILGLLGASLNAPPLKDITWASEMKKRTIDGMDSRLGFAQYKSRGKLLFANPHGDKE
;
A
#
# COMPACT_ATOMS: atom_id res chain seq x y z
N MET A 1 -6.05 -6.60 4.81
CA MET A 1 -5.89 -7.97 4.24
C MET A 1 -6.85 -8.20 3.08
N ILE A 2 -8.14 -7.83 3.23
CA ILE A 2 -9.15 -7.99 2.17
C ILE A 2 -8.79 -7.28 0.85
N GLY A 3 -8.33 -6.01 0.89
CA GLY A 3 -7.95 -5.28 -0.32
C GLY A 3 -6.82 -5.95 -1.11
N LYS A 4 -5.83 -6.50 -0.41
CA LYS A 4 -4.72 -7.27 -1.02
C LYS A 4 -5.23 -8.54 -1.72
N LEU A 5 -6.18 -9.25 -1.11
CA LEU A 5 -6.80 -10.44 -1.70
C LEU A 5 -7.51 -10.09 -3.02
N PHE A 6 -8.34 -9.04 -3.01
CA PHE A 6 -9.04 -8.56 -4.20
C PHE A 6 -8.06 -8.14 -5.30
N LEU A 7 -6.98 -7.42 -4.94
CA LEU A 7 -5.90 -7.06 -5.86
C LEU A 7 -5.21 -8.27 -6.48
N THR A 8 -4.90 -9.29 -5.68
CA THR A 8 -4.27 -10.52 -6.20
C THR A 8 -5.19 -11.28 -7.15
N LEU A 9 -6.47 -11.43 -6.79
CA LEU A 9 -7.46 -12.10 -7.66
C LEU A 9 -7.70 -11.31 -8.94
N ALA A 10 -7.83 -9.99 -8.86
CA ALA A 10 -7.96 -9.11 -10.01
C ALA A 10 -6.76 -9.22 -10.96
N THR A 11 -5.55 -9.30 -10.41
CA THR A 11 -4.32 -9.42 -11.21
C THR A 11 -4.27 -10.76 -11.93
N LEU A 12 -4.61 -11.87 -11.25
CA LEU A 12 -4.68 -13.19 -11.86
C LEU A 12 -5.76 -13.27 -12.95
N ALA A 13 -6.97 -12.75 -12.67
CA ALA A 13 -8.05 -12.70 -13.65
C ALA A 13 -7.69 -11.83 -14.87
N LEU A 14 -7.03 -10.70 -14.66
CA LEU A 14 -6.58 -9.84 -15.75
C LEU A 14 -5.52 -10.52 -16.62
N LEU A 15 -4.56 -11.22 -16.00
CA LEU A 15 -3.55 -11.99 -16.73
C LEU A 15 -4.19 -13.14 -17.53
N HIS A 16 -5.19 -13.80 -16.94
CA HIS A 16 -5.95 -14.85 -17.62
C HIS A 16 -6.69 -14.28 -18.84
N ALA A 17 -7.45 -13.20 -18.68
CA ALA A 17 -8.16 -12.54 -19.77
C ALA A 17 -7.20 -12.03 -20.87
N ALA A 18 -6.03 -11.50 -20.49
CA ALA A 18 -5.00 -11.07 -21.44
C ALA A 18 -4.43 -12.24 -22.24
N TYR A 19 -4.18 -13.38 -21.60
CA TYR A 19 -3.74 -14.60 -22.28
C TYR A 19 -4.82 -15.13 -23.23
N SER A 20 -6.08 -15.18 -22.80
CA SER A 20 -7.21 -15.59 -23.65
C SER A 20 -7.38 -14.69 -24.88
N THR A 21 -7.20 -13.38 -24.69
CA THR A 21 -7.21 -12.39 -25.79
C THR A 21 -6.06 -12.66 -26.76
N TYR A 22 -4.85 -12.90 -26.24
CA TYR A 22 -3.68 -13.20 -27.06
C TYR A 22 -3.86 -14.48 -27.88
N GLU A 23 -4.34 -15.55 -27.26
CA GLU A 23 -4.60 -16.81 -27.94
C GLU A 23 -5.64 -16.64 -29.05
N HIS A 24 -6.77 -15.98 -28.74
CA HIS A 24 -7.84 -15.73 -29.71
C HIS A 24 -7.34 -14.94 -30.93
N LEU A 25 -6.61 -13.84 -30.70
CA LEU A 25 -6.06 -13.03 -31.79
C LEU A 25 -4.96 -13.75 -32.57
N SER A 26 -4.14 -14.56 -31.89
CA SER A 26 -3.10 -15.35 -32.55
C SER A 26 -3.70 -16.40 -33.49
N LEU A 27 -4.81 -17.04 -33.08
CA LEU A 27 -5.55 -17.99 -33.91
C LEU A 27 -6.21 -17.31 -35.11
N LEU A 28 -6.88 -16.17 -34.92
CA LEU A 28 -7.47 -15.39 -36.02
C LEU A 28 -6.41 -14.98 -37.05
N LYS A 29 -5.22 -14.59 -36.58
CA LYS A 29 -4.09 -14.26 -37.44
C LYS A 29 -3.60 -15.47 -38.23
N ALA A 30 -3.48 -16.64 -37.59
CA ALA A 30 -3.07 -17.88 -38.25
C ALA A 30 -4.10 -18.35 -39.31
N LEU A 31 -5.38 -18.08 -39.08
CA LEU A 31 -6.48 -18.38 -40.01
C LEU A 31 -6.61 -17.37 -41.17
N GLY A 32 -5.76 -16.34 -41.23
CA GLY A 32 -5.79 -15.30 -42.26
C GLY A 32 -7.00 -14.38 -42.17
N LYS A 33 -7.68 -14.33 -41.02
CA LYS A 33 -8.87 -13.51 -40.76
C LYS A 33 -8.63 -12.60 -39.55
N PRO A 34 -7.81 -11.53 -39.70
CA PRO A 34 -7.49 -10.64 -38.58
C PRO A 34 -8.68 -9.78 -38.13
N GLU A 35 -9.69 -9.62 -38.99
CA GLU A 35 -10.91 -8.87 -38.75
C GLU A 35 -11.91 -9.75 -37.98
N GLY A 36 -11.75 -9.86 -36.66
CA GLY A 36 -12.65 -10.60 -35.78
C GLY A 36 -12.90 -9.86 -34.47
N SER A 37 -14.16 -9.76 -34.06
CA SER A 37 -14.53 -9.19 -32.76
C SER A 37 -14.17 -10.16 -31.63
N LEU A 38 -13.73 -9.62 -30.50
CA LEU A 38 -13.50 -10.41 -29.30
C LEU A 38 -14.78 -11.08 -28.78
N PRO A 39 -14.72 -12.34 -28.32
CA PRO A 39 -15.82 -12.98 -27.62
C PRO A 39 -16.25 -12.17 -26.40
N LEU A 40 -17.57 -12.05 -26.19
CA LEU A 40 -18.12 -11.29 -25.07
C LEU A 40 -17.66 -11.82 -23.70
N ASP A 41 -17.36 -13.11 -23.60
CA ASP A 41 -16.85 -13.73 -22.37
C ASP A 41 -15.54 -13.08 -21.90
N ILE A 42 -14.56 -12.93 -22.79
CA ILE A 42 -13.27 -12.27 -22.52
C ILE A 42 -13.49 -10.80 -22.11
N VAL A 43 -14.46 -10.14 -22.75
CA VAL A 43 -14.81 -8.74 -22.41
C VAL A 43 -15.38 -8.66 -20.99
N TYR A 44 -16.32 -9.54 -20.63
CA TYR A 44 -16.89 -9.58 -19.28
C TYR A 44 -15.86 -9.94 -18.23
N GLU A 45 -14.98 -10.91 -18.52
CA GLU A 45 -13.88 -11.29 -17.62
C GLU A 45 -12.92 -10.12 -17.38
N SER A 46 -12.56 -9.37 -18.43
CA SER A 46 -11.70 -8.20 -18.34
C SER A 46 -12.34 -7.06 -17.53
N VAL A 47 -13.63 -6.80 -17.76
CA VAL A 47 -14.39 -5.78 -17.01
C VAL A 47 -14.53 -6.17 -15.54
N LEU A 48 -14.77 -7.45 -15.25
CA LEU A 48 -14.86 -7.95 -13.89
C LEU A 48 -13.50 -7.86 -13.17
N ALA A 49 -12.41 -8.22 -13.84
CA ALA A 49 -11.06 -8.05 -13.32
C ALA A 49 -10.75 -6.57 -13.00
N LEU A 50 -11.17 -5.64 -13.87
CA LEU A 50 -11.03 -4.20 -13.64
C LEU A 50 -11.80 -3.75 -12.39
N ILE A 51 -13.07 -4.14 -12.25
CA ILE A 51 -13.90 -3.78 -11.10
C ILE A 51 -13.29 -4.32 -9.79
N LEU A 52 -12.87 -5.59 -9.79
CA LEU A 52 -12.19 -6.19 -8.63
C LEU A 52 -10.89 -5.47 -8.29
N GLY A 53 -10.13 -5.06 -9.31
CA GLY A 53 -8.89 -4.30 -9.14
C GLY A 53 -9.12 -2.93 -8.50
N LEU A 54 -10.14 -2.20 -8.96
CA LEU A 54 -10.55 -0.91 -8.39
C LEU A 54 -10.98 -1.05 -6.92
N LEU A 55 -11.80 -2.07 -6.62
CA LEU A 55 -12.24 -2.36 -5.25
C LEU A 55 -11.04 -2.74 -4.36
N GLY A 56 -10.16 -3.63 -4.85
CA GLY A 56 -8.96 -4.04 -4.12
C GLY A 56 -8.03 -2.87 -3.83
N ALA A 57 -7.79 -2.00 -4.81
CA ALA A 57 -6.96 -0.80 -4.67
C ALA A 57 -7.57 0.20 -3.67
N SER A 58 -8.86 0.49 -3.79
CA SER A 58 -9.57 1.41 -2.89
C SER A 58 -9.55 0.91 -1.44
N LEU A 59 -9.80 -0.38 -1.21
CA LEU A 59 -9.77 -0.98 0.14
C LEU A 59 -8.36 -1.11 0.72
N ASN A 60 -7.31 -1.03 -0.11
CA ASN A 60 -5.93 -1.07 0.34
C ASN A 60 -5.35 0.33 0.59
N ALA A 61 -6.08 1.39 0.25
CA ALA A 61 -5.65 2.76 0.50
C ALA A 61 -5.57 3.04 2.01
N PRO A 62 -4.52 3.73 2.49
CA PRO A 62 -4.43 4.14 3.87
C PRO A 62 -5.55 5.15 4.21
N PRO A 63 -5.99 5.21 5.47
CA PRO A 63 -6.98 6.20 5.88
C PRO A 63 -6.43 7.62 5.69
N LEU A 64 -7.33 8.54 5.34
CA LEU A 64 -6.96 9.95 5.21
C LEU A 64 -6.51 10.49 6.57
N LYS A 65 -5.47 11.32 6.55
CA LYS A 65 -4.97 12.01 7.74
C LYS A 65 -5.80 13.29 7.97
N ASP A 66 -6.12 13.57 9.23
CA ASP A 66 -6.75 14.83 9.62
C ASP A 66 -5.88 16.03 9.26
N ILE A 67 -6.50 17.08 8.73
CA ILE A 67 -5.81 18.30 8.29
C ILE A 67 -5.64 19.34 9.42
N THR A 68 -6.39 19.20 10.52
CA THR A 68 -6.40 20.22 11.57
C THR A 68 -5.25 20.05 12.55
N TRP A 69 -4.55 21.15 12.81
CA TRP A 69 -3.48 21.18 13.82
C TRP A 69 -4.00 20.79 15.21
N ALA A 70 -5.23 21.16 15.56
CA ALA A 70 -5.84 20.76 16.81
C ALA A 70 -5.98 19.23 16.95
N SER A 71 -6.36 18.51 15.88
CA SER A 71 -6.44 17.04 15.91
C SER A 71 -5.07 16.39 16.07
N GLU A 72 -4.05 16.91 15.37
CA GLU A 72 -2.67 16.41 15.51
C GLU A 72 -2.12 16.71 16.92
N MET A 73 -2.36 17.91 17.46
CA MET A 73 -1.84 18.31 18.76
C MET A 73 -2.47 17.52 19.91
N LYS A 74 -3.73 17.08 19.77
CA LYS A 74 -4.40 16.18 20.73
C LYS A 74 -3.67 14.84 20.90
N LYS A 75 -2.91 14.39 19.90
CA LYS A 75 -2.15 13.12 19.93
C LYS A 75 -0.76 13.29 20.56
N ARG A 76 -0.33 14.52 20.88
CA ARG A 76 0.99 14.84 21.43
C ARG A 76 0.91 15.07 22.94
N THR A 77 1.93 14.64 23.67
CA THR A 77 2.06 14.90 25.11
C THR A 77 2.82 16.21 25.36
N ILE A 78 2.54 16.82 26.51
CA ILE A 78 3.23 18.05 26.95
C ILE A 78 4.74 17.77 27.07
N ASP A 79 5.13 16.66 27.68
CA ASP A 79 6.55 16.28 27.84
C ASP A 79 7.28 16.14 26.50
N GLY A 80 6.61 15.61 25.47
CA GLY A 80 7.17 15.50 24.13
C GLY A 80 7.43 16.87 23.50
N MET A 81 6.52 17.82 23.69
CA MET A 81 6.68 19.20 23.21
C MET A 81 7.68 20.01 24.05
N ASP A 82 7.75 19.76 25.35
CA ASP A 82 8.61 20.48 26.29
C ASP A 82 10.06 20.00 26.26
N SER A 83 10.32 18.80 25.72
CA SER A 83 11.67 18.24 25.56
C SER A 83 12.67 19.14 24.79
N ARG A 84 12.15 20.07 23.96
CA ARG A 84 12.87 21.18 23.29
C ARG A 84 14.35 20.87 23.02
N LEU A 85 14.61 19.87 22.17
CA LEU A 85 15.96 19.34 21.93
C LEU A 85 16.99 20.41 21.54
N GLY A 86 16.58 21.47 20.83
CA GLY A 86 17.45 22.61 20.50
C GLY A 86 17.96 23.41 21.70
N PHE A 87 17.33 23.26 22.87
CA PHE A 87 17.72 23.87 24.15
C PHE A 87 18.09 22.82 25.20
N ALA A 88 18.37 21.58 24.79
CA ALA A 88 18.70 20.51 25.72
C ALA A 88 19.98 20.84 26.52
N GLN A 89 19.88 20.81 27.84
CA GLN A 89 21.03 20.96 28.73
C GLN A 89 21.50 19.59 29.21
N TYR A 90 22.78 19.30 28.98
CA TYR A 90 23.41 18.03 29.41
C TYR A 90 23.86 18.03 30.89
N LYS A 91 23.70 19.15 31.60
CA LYS A 91 23.91 19.24 33.04
C LYS A 91 22.62 18.84 33.77
N SER A 92 22.37 17.55 33.86
CA SER A 92 21.22 17.00 34.61
C SER A 92 21.67 15.97 35.65
N ARG A 93 20.78 15.67 36.61
CA ARG A 93 21.03 14.65 37.64
C ARG A 93 21.11 13.23 37.06
N GLY A 94 20.69 13.04 35.80
CA GLY A 94 20.74 11.74 35.12
C GLY A 94 22.15 11.16 35.06
N LYS A 95 23.18 11.99 34.94
CA LYS A 95 24.58 11.53 34.95
C LYS A 95 24.97 10.82 36.25
N LEU A 96 24.48 11.26 37.41
CA LEU A 96 24.78 10.64 38.71
C LEU A 96 23.87 9.44 38.99
N LEU A 97 22.61 9.49 38.53
CA LEU A 97 21.61 8.47 38.81
C LEU A 97 21.73 7.24 37.90
N PHE A 98 22.24 7.42 36.67
CA PHE A 98 22.35 6.35 35.68
C PHE A 98 23.79 6.05 35.24
N ALA A 99 24.80 6.65 35.88
CA ALA A 99 26.17 6.19 35.71
C ALA A 99 26.32 4.80 36.33
N ASN A 100 26.67 3.80 35.51
CA ASN A 100 26.95 2.47 35.99
C ASN A 100 28.21 2.51 36.89
N PRO A 101 28.13 2.14 38.18
CA PRO A 101 29.29 2.21 39.09
C PRO A 101 30.38 1.18 38.74
N HIS A 102 30.04 0.14 37.99
CA HIS A 102 31.00 -0.74 37.34
C HIS A 102 31.02 -0.40 35.86
N GLY A 103 31.87 0.56 35.50
CA GLY A 103 32.13 0.89 34.10
C GLY A 103 32.52 -0.37 33.33
N ASP A 104 32.07 -0.44 32.08
CA ASP A 104 32.49 -1.43 31.11
C ASP A 104 34.03 -1.47 31.11
N LYS A 105 34.59 -2.52 31.73
CA LYS A 105 35.98 -2.89 31.54
C LYS A 105 36.03 -3.56 30.19
N GLU A 106 36.76 -2.95 29.27
CA GLU A 106 37.39 -3.65 28.15
C GLU A 106 38.11 -4.93 28.63
#